data_AF-A0A7S3DWB5-F1
#
_entry.id   AF-A0A7S3DWB5-F1
#
_cell.length_a   1.000
_cell.length_b   1.000
_cell.length_c   1.000
_cell.angle_alpha   90.00
_cell.angle_beta   90.00
_cell.angle_gamma   90.00
#
_symmetry.space_group_name_H-M   'P 1'
#
loop_
_entity.id
_entity.type
_entity.pdbx_description
1 polymer ?
#
loop_
_entity_poly.entity_id
_entity_poly.type
_entity_poly.pdbx_seq_one_letter_code
_entity_poly.pdbx_strand_id
1 'polypeptide(L)'
;GVSVPPGVFVATPPASLGPIGLKPKNIDLFADIKTLIIDEADMLLEGGYIKALEQVLMGFRRADKLAANYMRAADQEENTENAAGMMGLERTQHVFVAATLPDYGLRSVDAYLQRKFPRAKRVAVTGMHQARHSGLAQETKWILQESKKQRMLDLVEWLQTPASQGGLQKEKCMIFLNKVNDVIGACDALNRAGFEALPYHAKMSLIERTKVLDRFRQYNKLETPPATTTTTDDEDEEDTKPVPMLVCTDLAARGLDVPGVTAVVQLQFAGNVVAHLHRMGRCGRAGQREGRG
;
A
#
# COMPACT_ATOMS: atom_id res chain seq x y z
N GLY A 1 29.47 0.41 -24.46
CA GLY A 1 28.14 -0.18 -24.67
C GLY A 1 27.12 0.87 -24.35
N VAL A 2 26.23 1.20 -25.29
CA VAL A 2 25.17 2.20 -25.06
C VAL A 2 24.14 1.57 -24.13
N SER A 3 23.92 2.13 -22.94
CA SER A 3 22.90 1.63 -22.02
C SER A 3 21.53 1.91 -22.64
N VAL A 4 20.76 0.85 -22.88
CA VAL A 4 19.36 1.00 -23.29
C VAL A 4 18.59 1.56 -22.08
N PRO A 5 17.89 2.71 -22.23
CA PRO A 5 17.10 3.25 -21.14
C PRO A 5 16.00 2.26 -20.73
N PRO A 6 15.66 2.17 -19.43
CA PRO A 6 14.65 1.23 -18.95
C PRO A 6 13.28 1.56 -19.54
N GLY A 7 12.59 0.55 -20.08
CA GLY A 7 11.25 0.71 -20.66
C GLY A 7 10.12 0.88 -19.64
N VAL A 8 10.39 0.59 -18.36
CA VAL A 8 9.44 0.77 -17.25
C VAL A 8 10.18 1.39 -16.07
N PHE A 9 9.58 2.41 -15.47
CA PHE A 9 10.08 3.09 -14.28
C PHE A 9 9.04 3.01 -13.17
N VAL A 10 9.44 2.50 -12.01
CA VAL A 10 8.59 2.41 -10.81
C VAL A 10 9.12 3.37 -9.75
N ALA A 11 8.23 4.18 -9.19
CA ALA A 11 8.60 5.15 -8.15
C ALA A 11 7.59 5.18 -7.01
N THR A 12 8.11 5.26 -5.80
CA THR A 12 7.37 5.44 -4.55
C THR A 12 8.15 6.45 -3.70
N PRO A 13 7.56 7.47 -3.07
CA PRO A 13 6.24 8.13 -3.24
C PRO A 13 6.31 9.36 -4.19
N PRO A 14 5.18 10.03 -4.54
CA PRO A 14 5.19 11.19 -5.44
C PRO A 14 6.10 12.35 -5.00
N ALA A 15 6.45 12.42 -3.70
CA ALA A 15 7.36 13.42 -3.16
C ALA A 15 8.77 13.39 -3.77
N SER A 16 9.25 12.22 -4.24
CA SER A 16 10.55 12.12 -4.91
C SER A 16 10.50 12.68 -6.34
N LEU A 17 9.33 12.64 -6.99
CA LEU A 17 9.14 13.07 -8.37
C LEU A 17 8.55 14.48 -8.51
N GLY A 18 7.82 14.97 -7.51
CA GLY A 18 7.17 16.29 -7.55
C GLY A 18 8.13 17.44 -7.86
N PRO A 19 9.28 17.56 -7.14
CA PRO A 19 10.29 18.58 -7.43
C PRO A 19 10.91 18.46 -8.84
N ILE A 20 10.92 17.25 -9.43
CA ILE A 20 11.44 17.00 -10.78
C ILE A 20 10.46 17.55 -11.81
N GLY A 21 9.14 17.30 -11.65
CA GLY A 21 8.09 17.80 -12.54
C GLY A 21 7.91 19.32 -12.53
N LEU A 22 8.40 19.99 -11.48
CA LEU A 22 8.36 21.44 -11.39
C LEU A 22 9.41 22.15 -12.25
N LYS A 23 10.54 21.50 -12.55
CA LYS A 23 11.69 22.11 -13.22
C LYS A 23 11.51 22.05 -14.76
N PRO A 24 11.45 23.18 -15.48
CA PRO A 24 11.24 23.19 -16.93
C PRO A 24 12.28 22.38 -17.72
N LYS A 25 13.54 22.38 -17.26
CA LYS A 25 14.64 21.61 -17.86
C LYS A 25 14.46 20.08 -17.83
N ASN A 26 13.48 19.60 -17.07
CA ASN A 26 13.18 18.17 -16.95
C ASN A 26 11.99 17.75 -17.81
N ILE A 27 11.44 18.64 -18.65
CA ILE A 27 10.22 18.37 -19.43
C ILE A 27 10.37 17.16 -20.35
N ASP A 28 11.55 16.95 -20.90
CA ASP A 28 11.85 15.84 -21.81
C ASP A 28 11.68 14.48 -21.11
N LEU A 29 12.04 14.39 -19.81
CA LEU A 29 11.83 13.18 -19.01
C LEU A 29 10.35 12.77 -18.94
N PHE A 30 9.43 13.72 -19.02
CA PHE A 30 8.00 13.46 -19.02
C PHE A 30 7.44 13.24 -20.43
N ALA A 31 8.05 13.85 -21.45
CA ALA A 31 7.62 13.77 -22.84
C ALA A 31 7.83 12.37 -23.44
N ASP A 32 8.87 11.67 -23.02
CA ASP A 32 9.16 10.30 -23.50
C ASP A 32 8.26 9.23 -22.86
N ILE A 33 7.51 9.56 -21.82
CA ILE A 33 6.67 8.61 -21.10
C ILE A 33 5.29 8.51 -21.75
N LYS A 34 5.04 7.37 -22.39
CA LYS A 34 3.76 7.08 -23.07
C LYS A 34 2.62 6.72 -22.11
N THR A 35 2.93 6.09 -20.98
CA THR A 35 1.91 5.62 -20.02
C THR A 35 2.35 5.92 -18.59
N LEU A 36 1.49 6.59 -17.84
CA LEU A 36 1.62 6.80 -16.40
C LEU A 36 0.57 5.95 -15.66
N ILE A 37 1.04 4.99 -14.86
CA ILE A 37 0.18 4.21 -13.96
C ILE A 37 0.30 4.79 -12.56
N ILE A 38 -0.84 5.13 -11.97
CA ILE A 38 -0.97 5.62 -10.60
C ILE A 38 -1.70 4.54 -9.82
N ASP A 39 -0.92 3.71 -9.13
CA ASP A 39 -1.43 2.67 -8.24
C ASP A 39 -1.83 3.25 -6.87
N GLU A 40 -2.78 2.61 -6.19
CA GLU A 40 -3.43 3.10 -4.96
C GLU A 40 -3.88 4.57 -5.07
N ALA A 41 -4.50 4.93 -6.20
CA ALA A 41 -4.91 6.29 -6.51
C ALA A 41 -5.88 6.87 -5.48
N ASP A 42 -6.68 6.03 -4.81
CA ASP A 42 -7.53 6.45 -3.69
C ASP A 42 -6.72 7.06 -2.55
N MET A 43 -5.60 6.44 -2.19
CA MET A 43 -4.70 6.94 -1.15
C MET A 43 -3.85 8.14 -1.59
N LEU A 44 -3.47 8.21 -2.87
CA LEU A 44 -2.63 9.29 -3.37
C LEU A 44 -3.41 10.57 -3.66
N LEU A 45 -4.67 10.42 -4.07
CA LEU A 45 -5.58 11.54 -4.35
C LEU A 45 -6.35 11.99 -3.10
N GLU A 46 -6.40 11.15 -2.05
CA GLU A 46 -6.88 11.53 -0.73
C GLU A 46 -5.70 11.89 0.23
N GLY A 47 -5.97 12.69 1.25
CA GLY A 47 -5.01 12.96 2.32
C GLY A 47 -3.80 13.83 1.92
N GLY A 48 -2.62 13.50 2.45
CA GLY A 48 -1.42 14.36 2.41
C GLY A 48 -0.59 14.31 1.12
N TYR A 49 -0.84 13.35 0.23
CA TYR A 49 -0.01 13.13 -0.97
C TYR A 49 -0.51 13.85 -2.22
N ILE A 50 -1.76 14.34 -2.22
CA ILE A 50 -2.39 14.96 -3.38
C ILE A 50 -1.54 16.09 -3.98
N LYS A 51 -0.93 16.94 -3.14
CA LYS A 51 -0.08 18.03 -3.61
C LYS A 51 1.16 17.53 -4.35
N ALA A 52 1.80 16.48 -3.84
CA ALA A 52 2.98 15.90 -4.47
C ALA A 52 2.60 15.21 -5.79
N LEU A 53 1.48 14.49 -5.82
CA LEU A 53 0.96 13.90 -7.06
C LEU A 53 0.58 14.96 -8.10
N GLU A 54 -0.04 16.07 -7.68
CA GLU A 54 -0.37 17.19 -8.59
C GLU A 54 0.87 17.82 -9.24
N GLN A 55 1.99 17.91 -8.52
CA GLN A 55 3.26 18.38 -9.07
C GLN A 55 3.80 17.44 -10.14
N VAL A 56 3.72 16.13 -9.91
CA VAL A 56 4.09 15.11 -10.91
C VAL A 56 3.20 15.24 -12.15
N LEU A 57 1.88 15.27 -11.96
CA LEU A 57 0.89 15.43 -13.04
C LEU A 57 1.05 16.76 -13.80
N MET A 58 1.64 17.78 -13.18
CA MET A 58 1.94 19.04 -13.87
C MET A 58 3.12 18.90 -14.85
N GLY A 59 4.10 18.05 -14.55
CA GLY A 59 5.19 17.73 -15.48
C GLY A 59 4.65 17.15 -16.79
N PHE A 60 3.82 16.11 -16.69
CA PHE A 60 3.14 15.49 -17.83
C PHE A 60 2.26 16.46 -18.61
N ARG A 61 1.46 17.29 -17.91
CA ARG A 61 0.62 18.32 -18.58
C ARG A 61 1.44 19.35 -19.36
N ARG A 62 2.65 19.69 -18.89
CA ARG A 62 3.55 20.60 -19.61
C ARG A 62 4.12 19.93 -20.86
N ALA A 63 4.57 18.67 -20.74
CA ALA A 63 5.05 17.89 -21.86
C ALA A 63 3.98 17.72 -22.95
N ASP A 64 2.75 17.33 -22.58
CA ASP A 64 1.61 17.22 -23.50
C ASP A 64 1.30 18.54 -24.23
N LYS A 65 1.42 19.68 -23.52
CA LYS A 65 1.18 21.00 -24.12
C LYS A 65 2.28 21.38 -25.10
N LEU A 66 3.54 21.05 -24.79
CA LEU A 66 4.67 21.27 -25.67
C LEU A 66 4.48 20.47 -26.97
N ALA A 67 4.18 19.17 -26.86
CA ALA A 67 3.89 18.31 -28.01
C ALA A 67 2.75 18.87 -28.88
N ALA A 68 1.65 19.32 -28.27
CA ALA A 68 0.53 19.89 -29.00
C ALA A 68 0.86 21.21 -29.72
N ASN A 69 1.70 22.06 -29.14
CA ASN A 69 2.14 23.30 -29.77
C ASN A 69 3.02 23.01 -31.00
N TYR A 70 3.92 22.02 -30.90
CA TYR A 70 4.76 21.60 -32.03
C TYR A 70 3.96 20.98 -33.16
N MET A 71 2.98 20.10 -32.86
CA MET A 71 2.09 19.55 -33.88
C MET A 71 1.36 20.64 -34.67
N ARG A 72 0.86 21.68 -33.96
CA ARG A 72 0.23 22.84 -34.60
C ARG A 72 1.19 23.66 -35.46
N ALA A 73 2.44 23.81 -35.03
CA ALA A 73 3.46 24.53 -35.80
C ALA A 73 3.91 23.75 -37.05
N ALA A 74 3.96 22.42 -36.96
CA ALA A 74 4.25 21.53 -38.09
C ALA A 74 3.12 21.56 -39.14
N ASP A 75 1.85 21.59 -38.70
CA ASP A 75 0.68 21.73 -39.59
C ASP A 75 0.64 23.10 -40.31
N GLN A 76 1.35 24.10 -39.80
CA GLN A 76 1.41 25.46 -40.35
C GLN A 76 2.64 25.71 -41.25
N GLU A 77 3.43 24.67 -41.57
CA GLU A 77 4.63 24.75 -42.43
C GLU A 77 5.70 25.79 -42.01
N GLU A 78 5.67 26.28 -40.76
CA GLU A 78 6.57 27.38 -40.33
C GLU A 78 7.98 26.91 -39.91
N ASN A 79 8.24 25.62 -39.70
CA ASN A 79 9.59 25.15 -39.34
C ASN A 79 9.78 23.62 -39.46
N THR A 80 10.26 23.14 -40.61
CA THR A 80 10.40 21.70 -40.92
C THR A 80 11.67 21.06 -40.34
N GLU A 81 12.72 21.82 -40.02
CA GLU A 81 14.00 21.28 -39.51
C GLU A 81 13.94 20.82 -38.05
N ASN A 82 13.06 21.41 -37.22
CA ASN A 82 12.87 21.01 -35.82
C ASN A 82 11.83 19.87 -35.63
N ALA A 83 11.09 19.51 -36.67
CA ALA A 83 10.01 18.52 -36.58
C ALA A 83 10.53 17.06 -36.58
N ALA A 84 11.69 16.80 -37.20
CA ALA A 84 12.24 15.45 -37.32
C ALA A 84 12.73 14.86 -35.99
N GLY A 85 13.16 15.70 -35.03
CA GLY A 85 13.65 15.27 -33.72
C GLY A 85 12.56 14.76 -32.77
N MET A 86 11.28 14.99 -33.08
CA MET A 86 10.15 14.68 -32.18
C MET A 86 8.93 14.07 -32.90
N MET A 87 9.13 13.47 -34.08
CA MET A 87 8.16 12.55 -34.68
C MET A 87 7.96 11.35 -33.73
N GLY A 88 6.90 11.41 -32.90
CA GLY A 88 6.57 10.32 -31.96
C GLY A 88 6.08 10.75 -30.58
N LEU A 89 5.99 12.06 -30.30
CA LEU A 89 5.41 12.55 -29.04
C LEU A 89 3.88 12.35 -29.00
N GLU A 90 3.48 11.18 -28.53
CA GLU A 90 2.10 10.89 -28.19
C GLU A 90 1.76 11.46 -26.81
N ARG A 91 0.49 11.87 -26.60
CA ARG A 91 0.07 12.29 -25.25
C ARG A 91 0.16 11.12 -24.29
N THR A 92 0.62 11.40 -23.06
CA THR A 92 0.71 10.37 -22.03
C THR A 92 -0.67 9.82 -21.68
N GLN A 93 -0.84 8.51 -21.79
CA GLN A 93 -1.99 7.79 -21.25
C GLN A 93 -1.89 7.73 -19.73
N HIS A 94 -2.95 8.15 -19.03
CA HIS A 94 -3.02 8.08 -17.57
C HIS A 94 -3.94 6.92 -17.16
N VAL A 95 -3.44 6.02 -16.32
CA VAL A 95 -4.19 4.91 -15.74
C VAL A 95 -4.19 5.05 -14.22
N PHE A 96 -5.38 5.21 -13.64
CA PHE A 96 -5.57 5.28 -12.19
C PHE A 96 -6.11 3.94 -11.71
N VAL A 97 -5.39 3.30 -10.78
CA VAL A 97 -5.79 2.04 -10.15
C VAL A 97 -6.11 2.34 -8.70
N ALA A 98 -7.31 1.96 -8.24
CA ALA A 98 -7.74 2.17 -6.87
C ALA A 98 -8.55 0.96 -6.41
N ALA A 99 -8.40 0.58 -5.13
CA ALA A 99 -9.20 -0.49 -4.54
C ALA A 99 -10.61 -0.01 -4.19
N THR A 100 -10.73 1.26 -3.82
CA THR A 100 -11.97 1.90 -3.40
C THR A 100 -12.08 3.27 -4.07
N LEU A 101 -13.29 3.77 -4.32
CA LEU A 101 -13.49 5.16 -4.77
C LEU A 101 -14.69 5.72 -3.99
N PRO A 102 -14.49 6.15 -2.73
CA PRO A 102 -15.55 6.75 -1.94
C PRO A 102 -16.13 7.96 -2.69
N ASP A 103 -17.45 8.09 -2.68
CA ASP A 103 -18.20 9.15 -3.39
C ASP A 103 -18.60 10.33 -2.49
N TYR A 104 -18.12 10.35 -1.23
CA TYR A 104 -18.51 11.35 -0.25
C TYR A 104 -17.95 12.76 -0.57
N GLY A 105 -18.78 13.58 -1.22
CA GLY A 105 -18.62 15.03 -1.33
C GLY A 105 -17.71 15.53 -2.46
N LEU A 106 -17.67 16.85 -2.66
CA LEU A 106 -16.95 17.55 -3.75
C LEU A 106 -15.42 17.40 -3.70
N ARG A 107 -14.87 16.79 -2.65
CA ARG A 107 -13.45 16.50 -2.48
C ARG A 107 -13.12 15.02 -2.62
N SER A 108 -14.09 14.19 -3.05
CA SER A 108 -13.85 12.78 -3.30
C SER A 108 -12.84 12.56 -4.43
N VAL A 109 -12.20 11.39 -4.41
CA VAL A 109 -11.30 10.95 -5.49
C VAL A 109 -12.04 10.92 -6.82
N ASP A 110 -13.30 10.48 -6.80
CA ASP A 110 -14.15 10.44 -8.00
C ASP A 110 -14.41 11.86 -8.56
N ALA A 111 -14.80 12.81 -7.70
CA ALA A 111 -14.98 14.21 -8.10
C ALA A 111 -13.68 14.84 -8.63
N TYR A 112 -12.54 14.50 -8.03
CA TYR A 112 -11.22 14.93 -8.52
C TYR A 112 -10.97 14.41 -9.94
N LEU A 113 -11.16 13.11 -10.17
CA LEU A 113 -10.92 12.46 -11.45
C LEU A 113 -11.86 13.00 -12.53
N GLN A 114 -13.16 13.14 -12.24
CA GLN A 114 -14.12 13.73 -13.18
C GLN A 114 -13.73 15.16 -13.58
N ARG A 115 -13.28 15.97 -12.61
CA ARG A 115 -12.88 17.36 -12.87
C ARG A 115 -11.56 17.47 -13.64
N LYS A 116 -10.55 16.69 -13.29
CA LYS A 116 -9.19 16.80 -13.87
C LYS A 116 -9.00 15.96 -15.13
N PHE A 117 -9.74 14.87 -15.24
CA PHE A 117 -9.70 13.90 -16.33
C PHE A 117 -11.12 13.59 -16.85
N PRO A 118 -11.85 14.58 -17.40
CA PRO A 118 -13.26 14.42 -17.79
C PRO A 118 -13.50 13.39 -18.91
N ARG A 119 -12.44 12.96 -19.61
CA ARG A 119 -12.47 11.93 -20.66
C ARG A 119 -12.05 10.54 -20.15
N ALA A 120 -11.78 10.40 -18.85
CA ALA A 120 -11.41 9.11 -18.27
C ALA A 120 -12.56 8.11 -18.41
N LYS A 121 -12.25 6.92 -18.92
CA LYS A 121 -13.19 5.80 -18.93
C LYS A 121 -13.05 5.03 -17.62
N ARG A 122 -14.16 4.84 -16.91
CA ARG A 122 -14.17 4.07 -15.65
C ARG A 122 -14.42 2.60 -15.95
N VAL A 123 -13.59 1.74 -15.37
CA VAL A 123 -13.82 0.29 -15.29
C VAL A 123 -13.90 -0.03 -13.79
N ALA A 124 -15.02 -0.60 -13.34
CA ALA A 124 -15.23 -0.94 -11.94
C ALA A 124 -15.87 -2.33 -11.86
N VAL A 125 -15.46 -3.10 -10.86
CA VAL A 125 -16.06 -4.41 -10.55
C VAL A 125 -17.25 -4.24 -9.62
N THR A 126 -18.25 -5.12 -9.74
CA THR A 126 -19.38 -5.17 -8.82
C THR A 126 -18.85 -5.43 -7.40
N GLY A 127 -19.19 -4.55 -6.46
CA GLY A 127 -18.72 -4.65 -5.07
C GLY A 127 -17.40 -3.95 -4.75
N MET A 128 -16.84 -3.12 -5.65
CA MET A 128 -15.63 -2.32 -5.39
C MET A 128 -15.73 -1.40 -4.14
N HIS A 129 -16.95 -1.04 -3.73
CA HIS A 129 -17.23 -0.27 -2.49
C HIS A 129 -17.88 -1.10 -1.40
N GLN A 130 -18.13 -2.38 -1.67
CA GLN A 130 -18.70 -3.25 -0.67
C GLN A 130 -17.58 -3.60 0.31
N ALA A 131 -17.59 -2.88 1.43
CA ALA A 131 -16.97 -3.30 2.68
C ALA A 131 -17.53 -4.63 3.21
N ARG A 132 -18.45 -5.29 2.47
CA ARG A 132 -18.85 -6.66 2.77
C ARG A 132 -17.61 -7.50 2.64
N HIS A 133 -17.07 -7.80 3.81
CA HIS A 133 -16.09 -8.81 4.19
C HIS A 133 -16.34 -10.18 3.54
N SER A 134 -16.49 -10.25 2.22
CA SER A 134 -16.96 -11.43 1.48
C SER A 134 -15.98 -12.61 1.54
N GLY A 135 -14.81 -12.40 2.14
CA GLY A 135 -13.81 -13.42 2.46
C GLY A 135 -13.53 -13.62 3.95
N LEU A 136 -14.23 -12.95 4.88
CA LEU A 136 -14.10 -13.26 6.30
C LEU A 136 -15.02 -14.43 6.69
N ALA A 137 -14.51 -15.34 7.52
CA ALA A 137 -15.23 -16.47 8.12
C ALA A 137 -16.29 -16.02 9.12
N GLN A 138 -16.08 -14.87 9.78
CA GLN A 138 -16.95 -14.30 10.79
C GLN A 138 -17.07 -12.78 10.61
N GLU A 139 -18.17 -12.21 11.12
CA GLU A 139 -18.37 -10.77 11.20
C GLU A 139 -17.26 -10.10 12.02
N THR A 140 -16.86 -8.88 11.62
CA THR A 140 -15.88 -8.08 12.35
C THR A 140 -16.31 -7.89 13.80
N LYS A 141 -15.44 -8.27 14.75
CA LYS A 141 -15.72 -8.11 16.17
C LYS A 141 -15.25 -6.74 16.65
N TRP A 142 -16.20 -5.91 17.07
CA TRP A 142 -15.93 -4.58 17.60
C TRP A 142 -15.75 -4.64 19.12
N ILE A 143 -14.58 -4.24 19.61
CA ILE A 143 -14.26 -4.21 21.04
C ILE A 143 -14.00 -2.76 21.43
N LEU A 144 -14.87 -2.22 22.30
CA LEU A 144 -14.73 -0.87 22.83
C LEU A 144 -13.80 -0.90 24.03
N GLN A 145 -12.72 -0.10 23.99
CA GLN A 145 -11.78 0.00 25.10
C GLN A 145 -11.30 1.43 25.34
N GLU A 146 -11.25 1.81 26.62
CA GLU A 146 -10.97 3.18 27.04
C GLU A 146 -9.48 3.50 27.14
N SER A 147 -8.61 2.49 27.29
CA SER A 147 -7.17 2.71 27.48
C SER A 147 -6.29 1.86 26.55
N LYS A 148 -5.10 2.38 26.23
CA LYS A 148 -4.07 1.62 25.49
C LYS A 148 -3.68 0.33 26.21
N LYS A 149 -3.61 0.37 27.55
CA LYS A 149 -3.24 -0.77 28.39
C LYS A 149 -4.28 -1.89 28.26
N GLN A 150 -5.56 -1.55 28.38
CA GLN A 150 -6.63 -2.55 28.29
C GLN A 150 -6.65 -3.21 26.90
N ARG A 151 -6.51 -2.42 25.83
CA ARG A 151 -6.40 -2.97 24.47
C ARG A 151 -5.26 -3.99 24.31
N MET A 152 -4.13 -3.76 24.96
CA MET A 152 -3.02 -4.73 24.94
C MET A 152 -3.33 -5.99 25.75
N LEU A 153 -3.96 -5.85 26.91
CA LEU A 153 -4.35 -7.00 27.74
C LEU A 153 -5.35 -7.90 27.01
N ASP A 154 -6.38 -7.31 26.40
CA ASP A 154 -7.37 -8.07 25.65
C ASP A 154 -6.75 -8.76 24.43
N LEU A 155 -5.82 -8.07 23.73
CA LEU A 155 -5.09 -8.67 22.61
C LEU A 155 -4.30 -9.89 23.07
N VAL A 156 -3.59 -9.81 24.19
CA VAL A 156 -2.84 -10.94 24.77
C VAL A 156 -3.78 -12.09 25.11
N GLU A 157 -4.90 -11.81 25.77
CA GLU A 157 -5.93 -12.81 26.10
C GLU A 157 -6.44 -13.52 24.83
N TRP A 158 -6.73 -12.76 23.77
CA TRP A 158 -7.20 -13.32 22.50
C TRP A 158 -6.14 -14.15 21.80
N LEU A 159 -4.88 -13.73 21.81
CA LEU A 159 -3.76 -14.48 21.24
C LEU A 159 -3.47 -15.78 22.02
N GLN A 160 -3.85 -15.87 23.30
CA GLN A 160 -3.79 -17.11 24.09
C GLN A 160 -5.01 -18.00 23.85
N THR A 161 -6.16 -17.41 23.52
CA THR A 161 -7.42 -18.13 23.37
C THR A 161 -7.43 -18.96 22.07
N PRO A 162 -7.74 -20.27 22.14
CA PRO A 162 -7.81 -21.14 20.96
C PRO A 162 -8.79 -20.64 19.89
N ALA A 163 -8.46 -20.88 18.61
CA ALA A 163 -9.32 -20.50 17.49
C ALA A 163 -10.72 -21.14 17.54
N SER A 164 -10.85 -22.32 18.16
CA SER A 164 -12.13 -23.04 18.41
C SER A 164 -13.04 -22.32 19.40
N GLN A 165 -12.48 -21.47 20.27
CA GLN A 165 -13.20 -20.60 21.21
C GLN A 165 -13.36 -19.17 20.66
N GLY A 166 -12.99 -18.96 19.40
CA GLY A 166 -13.07 -17.65 18.74
C GLY A 166 -11.91 -16.71 19.02
N GLY A 167 -10.81 -17.20 19.61
CA GLY A 167 -9.56 -16.47 19.78
C GLY A 167 -8.62 -16.53 18.56
N LEU A 168 -7.36 -16.16 18.78
CA LEU A 168 -6.32 -15.93 17.75
C LEU A 168 -5.05 -16.77 17.97
N GLN A 169 -5.09 -17.78 18.84
CA GLN A 169 -3.93 -18.63 19.09
C GLN A 169 -3.41 -19.28 17.80
N LYS A 170 -2.11 -19.06 17.49
CA LYS A 170 -1.40 -19.52 16.28
C LYS A 170 -1.95 -18.98 14.96
N GLU A 171 -2.84 -18.00 14.98
CA GLU A 171 -3.30 -17.36 13.75
C GLU A 171 -2.20 -16.49 13.15
N LYS A 172 -2.16 -16.43 11.81
CA LYS A 172 -1.25 -15.54 11.09
C LYS A 172 -1.86 -14.15 11.06
N CYS A 173 -1.34 -13.26 11.90
CA CYS A 173 -1.99 -12.01 12.26
C CYS A 173 -1.23 -10.79 11.72
N MET A 174 -1.97 -9.83 11.15
CA MET A 174 -1.49 -8.46 10.96
C MET A 174 -2.13 -7.52 11.99
N ILE A 175 -1.31 -6.85 12.79
CA ILE A 175 -1.76 -5.95 13.86
C ILE A 175 -1.44 -4.51 13.47
N PHE A 176 -2.45 -3.67 13.35
CA PHE A 176 -2.33 -2.31 12.85
C PHE A 176 -2.35 -1.27 13.96
N LEU A 177 -1.38 -0.35 13.90
CA LEU A 177 -1.33 0.88 14.68
C LEU A 177 -1.04 2.09 13.78
N ASN A 178 -1.38 3.29 14.25
CA ASN A 178 -1.29 4.50 13.43
C ASN A 178 0.10 5.15 13.46
N LYS A 179 0.89 4.91 14.52
CA LYS A 179 2.20 5.55 14.73
C LYS A 179 3.32 4.52 14.88
N VAL A 180 4.48 4.85 14.33
CA VAL A 180 5.69 4.02 14.41
C VAL A 180 6.08 3.68 15.85
N ASN A 181 6.06 4.66 16.75
CA ASN A 181 6.41 4.41 18.15
C ASN A 181 5.41 3.48 18.86
N ASP A 182 4.13 3.54 18.46
CA ASP A 182 3.12 2.62 19.01
C ASP A 182 3.34 1.19 18.44
N VAL A 183 3.76 1.05 17.18
CA VAL A 183 4.16 -0.25 16.59
C VAL A 183 5.29 -0.89 17.38
N ILE A 184 6.37 -0.14 17.63
CA ILE A 184 7.52 -0.63 18.40
C ILE A 184 7.07 -1.04 19.80
N GLY A 185 6.37 -0.16 20.52
CA GLY A 185 5.93 -0.43 21.89
C GLY A 185 4.97 -1.62 22.01
N ALA A 186 4.07 -1.81 21.03
CA ALA A 186 3.18 -2.97 20.99
C ALA A 186 3.95 -4.26 20.70
N CYS A 187 4.91 -4.22 19.75
CA CYS A 187 5.77 -5.35 19.43
C CYS A 187 6.57 -5.81 20.64
N ASP A 188 7.23 -4.88 21.33
CA ASP A 188 8.01 -5.19 22.54
C ASP A 188 7.13 -5.77 23.65
N ALA A 189 5.89 -5.28 23.79
CA ALA A 189 4.95 -5.78 24.78
C ALA A 189 4.48 -7.21 24.46
N LEU A 190 4.24 -7.52 23.18
CA LEU A 190 3.90 -8.87 22.74
C LEU A 190 5.07 -9.83 22.95
N ASN A 191 6.28 -9.43 22.58
CA ASN A 191 7.48 -10.27 22.76
C ASN A 191 7.77 -10.53 24.24
N ARG A 192 7.61 -9.52 25.12
CA ARG A 192 7.69 -9.72 26.58
C ARG A 192 6.60 -10.65 27.14
N ALA A 193 5.45 -10.72 26.49
CA ALA A 193 4.37 -11.63 26.85
C ALA A 193 4.55 -13.05 26.26
N GLY A 194 5.68 -13.33 25.60
CA GLY A 194 6.02 -14.65 25.05
C GLY A 194 5.49 -14.92 23.64
N PHE A 195 5.07 -13.88 22.92
CA PHE A 195 4.65 -13.99 21.52
C PHE A 195 5.79 -13.67 20.56
N GLU A 196 5.67 -14.12 19.31
CA GLU A 196 6.63 -13.83 18.25
C GLU A 196 6.05 -12.79 17.30
N ALA A 197 6.33 -11.52 17.58
CA ALA A 197 5.89 -10.39 16.79
C ALA A 197 7.07 -9.60 16.23
N LEU A 198 6.98 -9.19 14.96
CA LEU A 198 7.96 -8.31 14.31
C LEU A 198 7.33 -6.99 13.89
N PRO A 199 8.04 -5.86 14.04
CA PRO A 199 7.56 -4.56 13.59
C PRO A 199 7.74 -4.42 12.07
N TYR A 200 6.82 -3.71 11.43
CA TYR A 200 6.94 -3.33 10.01
C TYR A 200 6.47 -1.90 9.78
N HIS A 201 7.43 -0.99 9.58
CA HIS A 201 7.15 0.44 9.47
C HIS A 201 8.13 1.19 8.58
N ALA A 202 7.74 2.40 8.13
CA ALA A 202 8.50 3.19 7.17
C ALA A 202 9.91 3.64 7.62
N LYS A 203 10.21 3.63 8.93
CA LYS A 203 11.56 3.97 9.44
C LYS A 203 12.57 2.81 9.40
N MET A 204 12.14 1.59 9.09
CA MET A 204 13.07 0.46 8.95
C MET A 204 13.84 0.57 7.64
N SER A 205 15.07 0.06 7.63
CA SER A 205 15.84 -0.09 6.40
C SER A 205 15.15 -1.05 5.43
N LEU A 206 15.52 -0.99 4.15
CA LEU A 206 15.00 -1.93 3.16
C LEU A 206 15.37 -3.38 3.51
N ILE A 207 16.60 -3.62 3.97
CA ILE A 207 17.11 -4.95 4.33
C ILE A 207 16.30 -5.55 5.48
N GLU A 208 16.10 -4.80 6.56
CA GLU A 208 15.29 -5.25 7.71
C GLU A 208 13.84 -5.54 7.32
N ARG A 209 13.23 -4.68 6.50
CA ARG A 209 11.86 -4.91 6.01
C ARG A 209 11.76 -6.19 5.20
N THR A 210 12.74 -6.48 4.33
CA THR A 210 12.76 -7.72 3.56
C THR A 210 12.85 -8.93 4.48
N LYS A 211 13.80 -8.95 5.43
CA LYS A 211 13.95 -10.04 6.41
C LYS A 211 12.67 -10.30 7.20
N VAL A 212 12.09 -9.24 7.79
CA VAL A 212 10.84 -9.34 8.57
C VAL A 212 9.71 -9.90 7.72
N LEU A 213 9.56 -9.41 6.49
CA LEU A 213 8.49 -9.83 5.60
C LEU A 213 8.64 -11.28 5.17
N ASP A 214 9.87 -11.73 4.91
CA ASP A 214 10.14 -13.12 4.51
C ASP A 214 9.85 -14.09 5.66
N ARG A 215 10.27 -13.77 6.90
CA ARG A 215 9.92 -14.55 8.10
C ARG A 215 8.40 -14.63 8.30
N PHE A 216 7.68 -13.51 8.14
CA PHE A 216 6.23 -13.52 8.26
C PHE A 216 5.57 -14.33 7.13
N ARG A 217 6.05 -14.21 5.89
CA ARG A 217 5.52 -14.96 4.74
C ARG A 217 5.65 -16.46 4.92
N GLN A 218 6.78 -16.93 5.43
CA GLN A 218 7.06 -18.35 5.64
C GLN A 218 6.21 -18.98 6.75
N TYR A 219 5.56 -18.19 7.61
CA TYR A 219 4.75 -18.76 8.69
C TYR A 219 3.55 -19.53 8.14
N ASN A 220 3.45 -20.79 8.56
CA ASN A 220 2.35 -21.69 8.28
C ASN A 220 1.88 -22.37 9.57
N LYS A 221 0.61 -22.13 9.95
CA LYS A 221 0.02 -22.65 11.20
C LYS A 221 0.02 -24.18 11.31
N LEU A 222 0.09 -24.90 10.18
CA LEU A 222 0.05 -26.36 10.13
C LEU A 222 1.43 -27.03 10.26
N GLU A 223 2.49 -26.33 9.84
CA GLU A 223 3.85 -26.88 9.73
C GLU A 223 4.79 -26.35 10.81
N THR A 224 4.43 -25.24 11.46
CA THR A 224 5.28 -24.63 12.49
C THR A 224 5.09 -25.35 13.83
N PRO A 225 6.11 -26.02 14.38
CA PRO A 225 5.98 -26.75 15.64
C PRO A 225 5.59 -25.81 16.80
N PRO A 226 4.85 -26.30 17.82
CA PRO A 226 4.56 -25.51 19.00
C PRO A 226 5.87 -25.04 19.65
N ALA A 227 5.89 -23.78 20.08
CA ALA A 227 7.03 -23.12 20.71
C ALA A 227 7.57 -23.95 21.88
N THR A 228 8.51 -24.85 21.57
CA THR A 228 9.23 -25.67 22.53
C THR A 228 10.69 -25.42 22.22
N THR A 229 11.24 -24.42 22.91
CA THR A 229 12.67 -24.30 23.27
C THR A 229 13.65 -24.99 22.33
N THR A 230 13.88 -24.42 21.15
CA THR A 230 15.21 -24.50 20.52
C THR A 230 15.96 -23.26 20.96
N THR A 231 16.66 -23.38 22.08
CA THR A 231 17.81 -22.54 22.41
C THR A 231 18.98 -23.09 21.60
N THR A 232 19.04 -22.76 20.32
CA THR A 232 20.27 -22.82 19.56
C THR A 232 20.85 -21.41 19.63
N ASP A 233 22.03 -21.27 20.23
CA ASP A 233 22.77 -20.01 20.33
C ASP A 233 23.37 -19.58 18.96
N ASP A 234 22.81 -20.10 17.86
CA ASP A 234 23.19 -19.80 16.49
C ASP A 234 22.41 -18.56 16.04
N GLU A 235 23.08 -17.39 16.07
CA GLU A 235 22.52 -16.09 15.67
C GLU A 235 21.91 -16.12 14.25
N ASP A 236 22.41 -17.01 13.37
CA ASP A 236 21.90 -17.21 12.02
C ASP A 236 20.55 -17.94 11.95
N GLU A 237 20.21 -18.79 12.94
CA GLU A 237 18.97 -19.57 12.95
C GLU A 237 17.78 -18.72 13.44
N GLU A 238 18.01 -17.81 14.40
CA GLU A 238 16.97 -16.90 14.91
C GLU A 238 16.46 -15.93 13.83
N ASP A 239 17.35 -15.55 12.90
CA ASP A 239 17.07 -14.57 11.83
C ASP A 239 16.26 -15.17 10.66
N THR A 240 16.07 -16.49 10.62
CA THR A 240 15.28 -17.18 9.58
C THR A 240 13.97 -17.77 10.09
N LYS A 241 13.78 -17.82 11.42
CA LYS A 241 12.58 -18.41 12.03
C LYS A 241 11.29 -17.72 11.56
N PRO A 242 10.30 -18.46 11.02
CA PRO A 242 9.01 -17.89 10.64
C PRO A 242 8.27 -17.27 11.82
N VAL A 243 7.55 -16.17 11.59
CA VAL A 243 6.80 -15.47 12.66
C VAL A 243 5.32 -15.34 12.35
N PRO A 244 4.42 -15.58 13.33
CA PRO A 244 2.97 -15.49 13.13
C PRO A 244 2.43 -14.06 13.08
N MET A 245 3.14 -13.07 13.62
CA MET A 245 2.59 -11.72 13.87
C MET A 245 3.44 -10.62 13.24
N LEU A 246 2.76 -9.79 12.43
CA LEU A 246 3.33 -8.58 11.85
C LEU A 246 2.63 -7.34 12.43
N VAL A 247 3.35 -6.52 13.20
CA VAL A 247 2.82 -5.29 13.78
C VAL A 247 3.21 -4.11 12.91
N CYS A 248 2.25 -3.39 12.33
CA CYS A 248 2.53 -2.48 11.22
C CYS A 248 1.73 -1.18 11.24
N THR A 249 2.24 -0.18 10.50
CA THR A 249 1.50 1.02 10.14
C THR A 249 0.90 0.90 8.74
N ASP A 250 -0.18 1.65 8.47
CA ASP A 250 -0.81 1.67 7.15
C ASP A 250 0.19 1.92 6.04
N LEU A 251 1.03 2.95 6.19
CA LEU A 251 1.96 3.38 5.16
C LEU A 251 2.95 2.27 4.77
N ALA A 252 3.42 1.50 5.75
CA ALA A 252 4.38 0.44 5.48
C ALA A 252 3.67 -0.79 4.90
N ALA A 253 2.48 -1.11 5.37
CA ALA A 253 1.74 -2.29 4.92
C ALA A 253 1.12 -2.18 3.52
N ARG A 254 1.20 -1.01 2.87
CA ARG A 254 0.66 -0.78 1.52
C ARG A 254 1.43 -1.57 0.47
N GLY A 255 0.73 -2.05 -0.56
CA GLY A 255 1.31 -2.90 -1.59
C GLY A 255 1.95 -4.22 -1.11
N LEU A 256 1.86 -4.58 0.18
CA LEU A 256 2.41 -5.84 0.66
C LEU A 256 1.60 -7.03 0.15
N ASP A 257 2.27 -7.92 -0.58
CA ASP A 257 1.71 -9.23 -0.88
C ASP A 257 2.12 -10.25 0.19
N VAL A 258 1.17 -10.56 1.06
CA VAL A 258 1.30 -11.48 2.19
C VAL A 258 0.15 -12.49 2.15
N PRO A 259 0.36 -13.67 1.55
CA PRO A 259 -0.68 -14.69 1.46
C PRO A 259 -0.94 -15.36 2.81
N GLY A 260 -2.18 -15.84 2.98
CA GLY A 260 -2.57 -16.67 4.12
C GLY A 260 -2.73 -15.94 5.45
N VAL A 261 -2.85 -14.61 5.45
CA VAL A 261 -3.21 -13.87 6.67
C VAL A 261 -4.63 -14.27 7.09
N THR A 262 -4.74 -14.87 8.26
CA THR A 262 -6.00 -15.39 8.79
C THR A 262 -6.67 -14.43 9.75
N ALA A 263 -5.94 -13.46 10.31
CA ALA A 263 -6.51 -12.45 11.19
C ALA A 263 -5.93 -11.05 10.95
N VAL A 264 -6.79 -10.04 10.99
CA VAL A 264 -6.41 -8.62 11.02
C VAL A 264 -6.89 -8.03 12.33
N VAL A 265 -6.00 -7.36 13.07
CA VAL A 265 -6.32 -6.69 14.34
C VAL A 265 -6.07 -5.20 14.18
N GLN A 266 -7.10 -4.38 14.36
CA GLN A 266 -6.94 -2.92 14.37
C GLN A 266 -6.77 -2.39 15.80
N LEU A 267 -5.59 -2.62 16.38
CA LEU A 267 -5.29 -2.23 17.78
C LEU A 267 -5.39 -0.72 18.01
N GLN A 268 -5.13 0.08 16.98
CA GLN A 268 -5.66 1.43 16.87
C GLN A 268 -6.52 1.49 15.62
N PHE A 269 -7.73 2.04 15.71
CA PHE A 269 -8.62 2.14 14.56
C PHE A 269 -8.01 3.02 13.45
N ALA A 270 -8.33 2.69 12.20
CA ALA A 270 -7.85 3.43 11.05
C ALA A 270 -8.33 4.89 11.08
N GLY A 271 -7.49 5.81 10.61
CA GLY A 271 -7.82 7.25 10.61
C GLY A 271 -8.91 7.65 9.62
N ASN A 272 -9.22 6.80 8.64
CA ASN A 272 -10.28 7.01 7.66
C ASN A 272 -10.81 5.67 7.12
N VAL A 273 -11.91 5.73 6.34
CA VAL A 273 -12.58 4.55 5.80
C VAL A 273 -11.74 3.80 4.76
N VAL A 274 -10.96 4.49 3.93
CA VAL A 274 -10.11 3.86 2.91
C VAL A 274 -9.03 3.01 3.58
N ALA A 275 -8.35 3.56 4.59
CA ALA A 275 -7.36 2.83 5.38
C ALA A 275 -7.99 1.66 6.12
N HIS A 276 -9.20 1.81 6.68
CA HIS A 276 -9.94 0.69 7.28
C HIS A 276 -10.14 -0.45 6.27
N LEU A 277 -10.63 -0.14 5.07
CA LEU A 277 -10.85 -1.15 4.02
C LEU A 277 -9.54 -1.81 3.57
N HIS A 278 -8.46 -1.05 3.45
CA HIS A 278 -7.14 -1.59 3.09
C HIS A 278 -6.54 -2.52 4.16
N ARG A 279 -6.80 -2.24 5.45
CA ARG A 279 -6.42 -3.14 6.55
C ARG A 279 -7.22 -4.43 6.48
N MET A 280 -8.55 -4.31 6.37
CA MET A 280 -9.44 -5.47 6.32
C MET A 280 -9.21 -6.34 5.09
N GLY A 281 -8.79 -5.74 3.97
CA GLY A 281 -8.42 -6.46 2.76
C GLY A 281 -7.14 -7.29 2.86
N ARG A 282 -6.43 -7.30 4.00
CA ARG A 282 -5.22 -8.13 4.20
C ARG A 282 -5.55 -9.59 4.50
N CYS A 283 -6.74 -9.89 5.03
CA CYS A 283 -7.25 -11.24 5.17
C CYS A 283 -8.40 -11.51 4.19
N GLY A 284 -8.77 -12.79 4.00
CA GLY A 284 -9.89 -13.17 3.12
C GLY A 284 -9.64 -13.00 1.61
N ARG A 285 -8.37 -12.88 1.18
CA ARG A 285 -7.99 -12.76 -0.24
C ARG A 285 -8.04 -14.12 -0.96
N ALA A 286 -8.21 -14.10 -2.28
CA ALA A 286 -8.11 -15.27 -3.17
C ALA A 286 -9.05 -16.45 -2.85
N GLY A 287 -10.29 -16.16 -2.42
CA GLY A 287 -11.31 -17.19 -2.16
C GLY A 287 -11.16 -17.92 -0.83
N GLN A 288 -10.12 -17.60 -0.05
CA GLN A 288 -9.98 -18.05 1.33
C GLN A 288 -11.06 -17.38 2.19
N ARG A 289 -12.00 -18.17 2.71
CA ARG A 289 -13.12 -17.69 3.54
C ARG A 289 -12.83 -17.82 5.04
N GLU A 290 -11.60 -18.13 5.45
CA GLU A 290 -11.24 -18.33 6.86
C GLU A 290 -10.78 -17.05 7.59
N GLY A 291 -10.70 -15.91 6.88
CA GLY A 291 -10.19 -14.67 7.46
C GLY A 291 -11.04 -14.15 8.62
N ARG A 292 -10.42 -13.57 9.64
CA ARG A 292 -11.08 -12.90 10.77
C ARG A 292 -10.59 -11.47 10.88
N GLY A 293 -11.47 -10.60 11.39
CA GLY A 293 -11.28 -9.16 11.39
C GLY A 293 -11.78 -8.49 12.65
#